data_AF-A0A349M3U4-F1
#
_entry.id   AF-A0A349M3U4-F1
#
_cell.length_a   1.000
_cell.length_b   1.000
_cell.length_c   1.000
_cell.angle_alpha   90.00
_cell.angle_beta   90.00
_cell.angle_gamma   90.00
#
_symmetry.space_group_name_H-M   'P 1'
#
loop_
_entity.id
_entity.type
_entity.pdbx_description
1 polymer ?
#
loop_
_entity_poly.entity_id
_entity_poly.type
_entity_poly.pdbx_seq_one_letter_code
_entity_poly.pdbx_strand_id
1 'polypeptide(L)'
;NVGDSRAYIVRNGSVKQISQDHSIVADEMRAGLITADQARNHPQRNIITRCLGTKTEVEVDIFSEKVQEGDLLVLCTDGLSAVVTDEELG
;
A
#
# COMPACT_ATOMS: atom_id res chain seq x y z
N ASN A 1 -3.57 -2.82 8.85
CA ASN A 1 -4.09 -2.25 7.62
C ASN A 1 -5.33 -3.02 7.20
N VAL A 2 -6.37 -2.32 6.73
CA VAL A 2 -7.54 -2.87 6.06
C VAL A 2 -7.88 -1.91 4.91
N GLY A 3 -7.85 -2.40 3.67
CA GLY A 3 -7.99 -1.58 2.47
C GLY A 3 -6.65 -1.31 1.79
N ASP A 4 -6.63 -0.25 0.99
CA ASP A 4 -5.56 0.18 0.09
C ASP A 4 -4.94 1.54 0.47
N SER A 5 -5.36 2.12 1.59
CA SER A 5 -4.56 3.16 2.28
C SER A 5 -3.19 2.59 2.67
N ARG A 6 -2.17 3.44 2.68
CA ARG A 6 -0.78 3.03 2.82
C ARG A 6 -0.07 3.68 3.99
N ALA A 7 0.93 2.95 4.49
CA ALA A 7 1.90 3.41 5.46
C ALA A 7 3.31 3.20 4.92
N TYR A 8 4.17 4.20 5.07
CA TYR A 8 5.56 4.18 4.62
C TYR A 8 6.51 4.64 5.72
N ILE A 9 7.74 4.16 5.67
CA ILE A 9 8.89 4.76 6.36
C ILE A 9 9.84 5.34 5.32
N VAL A 10 10.18 6.62 5.47
CA VAL A 10 11.18 7.30 4.66
C VAL A 10 12.42 7.50 5.51
N ARG A 11 13.55 6.98 5.04
CA ARG A 11 14.85 7.02 5.73
C ARG A 11 15.96 7.29 4.72
N ASN A 12 16.73 8.36 4.93
CA ASN A 12 17.88 8.72 4.10
C ASN A 12 17.57 8.75 2.59
N GLY A 13 16.42 9.32 2.21
CA GLY A 13 15.97 9.37 0.81
C GLY A 13 15.42 8.06 0.24
N SER A 14 15.31 7.01 1.07
CA SER A 14 14.73 5.72 0.67
C SER A 14 13.35 5.56 1.26
N VAL A 15 12.39 5.17 0.42
CA VAL A 15 11.01 4.91 0.81
C VAL A 15 10.76 3.41 0.90
N LYS A 16 10.16 2.98 2.01
CA LYS A 16 9.70 1.60 2.20
C LYS A 16 8.23 1.60 2.59
N GLN A 17 7.38 1.03 1.75
CA GLN A 17 6.00 0.73 2.11
C GLN A 17 5.98 -0.36 3.20
N ILE A 18 5.31 -0.07 4.31
CA ILE A 18 5.14 -0.97 5.46
C ILE A 18 3.88 -1.81 5.27
N SER A 19 2.79 -1.17 4.83
CA SER A 19 1.51 -1.81 4.66
C SER A 19 1.44 -2.62 3.37
N GLN A 20 0.50 -3.54 3.30
CA GLN A 20 0.10 -4.19 2.06
C GLN A 20 -1.29 -3.70 1.64
N ASP A 21 -1.46 -3.47 0.35
CA ASP A 21 -2.73 -3.08 -0.24
C ASP A 21 -3.63 -4.31 -0.35
N HIS A 22 -4.88 -4.16 0.06
CA HIS A 22 -5.92 -5.17 -0.15
C HIS A 22 -6.72 -4.82 -1.40
N SER A 23 -6.14 -5.07 -2.56
CA SER A 23 -6.74 -4.83 -3.88
C SER A 23 -6.48 -5.98 -4.84
N ILE A 24 -7.31 -6.12 -5.87
CA ILE A 24 -7.18 -7.20 -6.87
C ILE A 24 -5.79 -7.18 -7.50
N VAL A 25 -5.32 -6.00 -7.91
CA VAL A 25 -4.02 -5.86 -8.56
C VAL A 25 -2.86 -6.18 -7.62
N ALA A 26 -2.97 -5.87 -6.33
CA ALA A 26 -1.94 -6.24 -5.35
C ALA A 26 -1.88 -7.76 -5.13
N ASP A 27 -3.03 -8.42 -5.11
CA ASP A 27 -3.13 -9.87 -4.99
C ASP A 27 -2.58 -10.57 -6.25
N GLU A 28 -2.89 -10.06 -7.45
CA GLU A 28 -2.37 -10.58 -8.72
C GLU A 28 -0.86 -10.36 -8.87
N MET A 29 -0.35 -9.19 -8.46
CA MET A 29 1.10 -8.93 -8.42
C MET A 29 1.82 -9.91 -7.50
N ARG A 30 1.26 -10.16 -6.30
CA ARG A 30 1.83 -11.09 -5.32
C ARG A 30 1.83 -12.53 -5.80
N ALA A 31 0.80 -12.90 -6.56
CA ALA A 31 0.72 -14.19 -7.23
C ALA A 31 1.64 -14.31 -8.47
N GLY A 32 2.33 -13.22 -8.86
CA GLY A 32 3.19 -13.19 -10.03
C GLY A 32 2.45 -13.19 -11.36
N LEU A 33 1.15 -12.86 -11.35
CA LEU A 33 0.30 -12.87 -12.54
C LEU A 33 0.48 -11.61 -13.39
N ILE A 34 0.77 -10.47 -12.74
CA ILE A 34 1.00 -9.19 -13.40
C ILE A 34 2.22 -8.48 -12.81
N THR A 35 2.86 -7.63 -13.62
CA THR A 35 3.93 -6.73 -13.18
C THR A 35 3.38 -5.45 -12.55
N ALA A 36 4.24 -4.68 -11.88
CA ALA A 36 3.86 -3.36 -11.34
C ALA A 36 3.35 -2.40 -12.44
N ASP A 37 3.95 -2.45 -13.64
CA ASP A 37 3.50 -1.63 -14.77
C ASP A 37 2.12 -2.04 -15.29
N GLN A 38 1.84 -3.35 -15.29
CA GLN A 38 0.52 -3.87 -15.66
C GLN A 38 -0.53 -3.49 -14.60
N ALA A 39 -0.19 -3.56 -13.31
CA ALA A 39 -1.07 -3.17 -12.22
C ALA A 39 -1.50 -1.70 -12.31
N ARG A 40 -0.56 -0.78 -12.63
CA ARG A 40 -0.85 0.65 -12.82
C ARG A 40 -1.89 0.92 -13.90
N ASN A 41 -1.88 0.13 -14.97
CA ASN A 41 -2.77 0.28 -16.12
C ASN A 41 -3.97 -0.69 -16.10
N HIS A 42 -4.14 -1.46 -15.03
CA HIS A 42 -5.16 -2.50 -14.96
C HIS A 42 -6.56 -1.88 -14.90
N PRO A 43 -7.55 -2.42 -15.65
CA PRO A 43 -8.93 -1.93 -15.61
C PRO A 43 -9.57 -2.02 -14.22
N GLN A 44 -9.11 -2.96 -13.39
CA GLN A 44 -9.61 -3.20 -12.04
C GLN A 44 -8.69 -2.66 -10.93
N ARG A 45 -7.78 -1.72 -11.24
CA ARG A 45 -6.80 -1.20 -10.26
C ARG A 45 -7.42 -0.56 -9.01
N ASN A 46 -8.66 -0.08 -9.09
CA ASN A 46 -9.39 0.55 -7.99
C ASN A 46 -10.30 -0.42 -7.20
N ILE A 47 -10.21 -1.74 -7.44
CA ILE A 47 -11.06 -2.72 -6.74
C ILE A 47 -10.33 -3.21 -5.49
N ILE A 48 -10.87 -2.85 -4.32
CA ILE A 48 -10.40 -3.32 -3.01
C ILE A 48 -11.02 -4.68 -2.65
N THR A 49 -10.22 -5.57 -2.07
CA THR A 49 -10.61 -6.92 -1.64
C THR A 49 -10.97 -6.98 -0.16
N ARG A 50 -10.59 -5.96 0.63
CA ARG A 50 -10.89 -5.88 2.07
C ARG A 50 -11.23 -4.46 2.50
N CYS A 51 -12.35 -4.28 3.21
CA CYS A 51 -12.76 -2.99 3.78
C CYS A 51 -13.60 -3.19 5.05
N LEU A 52 -13.65 -2.15 5.88
CA LEU A 52 -14.49 -2.13 7.07
C LEU A 52 -15.97 -1.95 6.69
N GLY A 53 -16.87 -2.61 7.43
CA GLY A 53 -18.33 -2.39 7.31
C GLY A 53 -19.07 -3.29 6.30
N THR A 54 -18.37 -4.12 5.53
CA THR A 54 -19.01 -5.07 4.60
C THR A 54 -19.28 -6.44 5.20
N LYS A 55 -18.57 -6.82 6.26
CA LYS A 55 -18.72 -8.08 7.01
C LYS A 55 -18.69 -7.79 8.50
N THR A 56 -19.28 -8.69 9.29
CA THR A 56 -19.27 -8.63 10.76
C THR A 56 -17.85 -8.78 11.33
N GLU A 57 -17.02 -9.57 10.66
CA GLU A 57 -15.61 -9.79 11.00
C GLU A 57 -14.73 -9.38 9.83
N VAL A 58 -13.56 -8.83 10.15
CA VAL A 58 -12.57 -8.36 9.18
C VAL A 58 -11.18 -8.75 9.63
N GLU A 59 -10.40 -9.30 8.71
CA GLU A 59 -9.01 -9.64 8.95
C GLU A 59 -8.16 -8.36 8.91
N VAL A 60 -7.39 -8.11 9.96
CA VAL A 60 -6.58 -6.90 10.10
C VAL A 60 -5.10 -7.27 10.03
N ASP A 61 -4.39 -6.68 9.08
CA ASP A 61 -2.94 -6.89 9.00
C ASP A 61 -2.23 -6.00 10.03
N ILE A 62 -1.31 -6.58 10.82
CA ILE A 62 -0.50 -5.84 11.78
C ILE A 62 0.95 -5.89 11.32
N PHE A 63 1.56 -4.71 11.20
CA PHE A 63 2.96 -4.56 10.80
C PHE A 63 3.76 -3.94 11.95
N SER A 64 5.05 -4.25 12.04
CA SER A 64 5.95 -3.71 13.06
C SER A 64 7.28 -3.35 12.42
N GLU A 65 7.73 -2.12 12.63
CA GLU A 65 8.98 -1.60 12.09
C GLU A 65 9.78 -0.90 13.19
N LYS A 66 11.12 -1.01 13.11
CA LYS A 66 12.02 -0.29 14.01
C LYS A 66 12.29 1.10 13.44
N VAL A 67 11.84 2.11 14.18
CA VAL A 67 12.12 3.52 13.87
C VAL A 67 13.51 3.93 14.38
N GLN A 68 14.12 4.84 13.65
CA GLN A 68 15.41 5.48 13.93
C GLN A 68 15.21 7.00 13.96
N GLU A 69 16.15 7.70 14.59
CA GLU A 69 16.15 9.16 14.58
C GLU A 69 16.28 9.66 13.14
N GLY A 70 15.41 10.61 12.76
CA GLY A 70 15.35 11.16 11.40
C GLY A 70 14.39 10.44 10.46
N ASP A 71 13.76 9.34 10.86
CA ASP A 71 12.74 8.69 10.04
C ASP A 71 11.46 9.53 9.92
N LEU A 72 10.85 9.50 8.74
CA LEU A 72 9.50 10.02 8.52
C LEU A 72 8.53 8.85 8.34
N LEU A 73 7.51 8.80 9.19
CA LEU A 73 6.37 7.90 9.01
C LEU A 73 5.30 8.64 8.21
N VAL A 74 4.95 8.10 7.04
CA VAL A 74 3.91 8.65 6.17
C VAL A 74 2.71 7.73 6.19
N LEU A 75 1.54 8.28 6.54
CA LEU A 75 0.25 7.61 6.42
C LEU A 75 -0.57 8.38 5.39
N CYS A 76 -1.05 7.69 4.36
CA CYS A 76 -1.79 8.33 3.29
C CYS A 76 -2.93 7.46 2.78
N THR A 77 -3.90 8.11 2.15
CA THR A 77 -4.93 7.43 1.36
C THR A 77 -4.39 7.15 -0.04
N ASP A 78 -5.12 6.30 -0.76
CA ASP A 78 -4.90 5.97 -2.18
C ASP A 78 -4.71 7.20 -3.09
N GLY A 79 -5.40 8.31 -2.78
CA GLY A 79 -5.30 9.57 -3.52
C GLY A 79 -3.89 10.19 -3.59
N LEU A 80 -3.03 9.96 -2.59
CA LEU A 80 -1.63 10.41 -2.65
C LEU A 80 -0.79 9.44 -3.51
N SER A 81 -0.87 8.14 -3.21
CA SER A 81 -0.12 7.10 -3.90
C SER A 81 -0.52 6.90 -5.37
N ALA A 82 -1.66 7.46 -5.79
CA ALA A 82 -2.09 7.47 -7.18
C ALA A 82 -1.35 8.50 -8.04
N VAL A 83 -0.76 9.54 -7.43
CA VAL A 83 -0.16 10.68 -8.16
C VAL A 83 1.30 10.95 -7.78
N VAL A 84 1.75 10.46 -6.62
CA VAL A 84 3.13 10.57 -6.18
C VAL A 84 3.75 9.18 -6.17
N THR A 85 4.88 9.05 -6.84
CA THR A 85 5.69 7.82 -6.85
C THR A 85 6.46 7.66 -5.55
N ASP A 86 6.87 6.43 -5.25
CA ASP A 86 7.72 6.16 -4.08
C ASP A 86 9.07 6.90 -4.21
N GLU A 87 9.58 7.11 -5.42
CA GLU A 87 10.78 7.92 -5.67
C GLU A 87 10.59 9.41 -5.36
N GLU A 88 9.40 9.97 -5.59
CA GLU A 88 9.07 11.38 -5.29
C GLU A 88 8.79 11.61 -3.80
N LEU A 89 8.44 10.55 -3.05
CA LEU A 89 8.27 10.59 -1.60
C LEU A 89 9.60 10.62 -0.83
N GLY A 90 10.71 10.22 -1.47
CA GLY A 90 12.05 10.07 -0.88
C GLY A 90 12.86 11.35 -0.85
#